data_AF-J9CUK9-F1
#
_entry.id   AF-J9CUK9-F1
#
_cell.length_a   1.000
_cell.length_b   1.000
_cell.length_c   1.000
_cell.angle_alpha   90.00
_cell.angle_beta   90.00
_cell.angle_gamma   90.00
#
_symmetry.space_group_name_H-M   'P 1'
#
loop_
_entity.id
_entity.type
_entity.pdbx_description
1 polymer ?
#
loop_
_entity_poly.entity_id
_entity_poly.type
_entity_poly.pdbx_seq_one_letter_code
_entity_poly.pdbx_strand_id
1 'polypeptide(L)'
;MLQDQLQRSSALNLLINAISMWNIIYLSEAIKALKKKEQFDEELLKHISPVRWEHINFLGEYRFSKRESAPVDSLQPLETTKQ
;
A
#
# COMPACT_ATOMS: atom_id res chain seq x y z
N MET A 1 -0.96 -24.55 -22.38
CA MET A 1 0.42 -24.29 -21.93
C MET A 1 0.82 -22.82 -22.09
N LEU A 2 0.89 -22.24 -23.30
CA LEU A 2 1.25 -20.83 -23.49
C LEU A 2 0.15 -19.86 -22.98
N GLN A 3 -1.12 -20.19 -23.25
CA GLN A 3 -2.26 -19.41 -22.76
C GLN A 3 -2.36 -19.39 -21.22
N ASP A 4 -2.11 -20.52 -20.56
CA ASP A 4 -2.14 -20.60 -19.09
C ASP A 4 -1.03 -19.74 -18.45
N GLN A 5 0.16 -19.73 -19.05
CA GLN A 5 1.27 -18.87 -18.61
C GLN A 5 0.96 -17.39 -18.81
N LEU A 6 0.34 -17.05 -19.95
CA LEU A 6 -0.10 -15.69 -20.24
C LEU A 6 -1.16 -15.22 -19.24
N GLN A 7 -2.18 -16.03 -18.97
CA GLN A 7 -3.23 -15.73 -18.00
C GLN A 7 -2.66 -15.52 -16.59
N ARG A 8 -1.74 -16.37 -16.15
CA ARG A 8 -1.06 -16.22 -14.85
C ARG A 8 -0.23 -14.95 -14.78
N SER A 9 0.53 -14.64 -15.84
CA SER A 9 1.32 -13.40 -15.94
C SER A 9 0.43 -12.15 -15.91
N SER A 10 -0.69 -12.15 -16.64
CA SER A 10 -1.66 -11.06 -16.62
C SER A 10 -2.29 -10.86 -15.23
N ALA A 11 -2.66 -11.95 -14.55
CA ALA A 11 -3.21 -11.88 -13.20
C ALA A 11 -2.17 -11.34 -12.19
N LEU A 12 -0.91 -11.79 -12.29
CA LEU A 12 0.19 -11.29 -11.46
C LEU A 12 0.43 -9.80 -11.69
N ASN A 13 0.48 -9.36 -12.96
CA ASN A 13 0.65 -7.95 -13.29
C ASN A 13 -0.48 -7.08 -12.73
N LEU A 14 -1.73 -7.57 -12.81
CA LEU A 14 -2.86 -6.87 -12.22
C LEU A 14 -2.73 -6.73 -10.70
N LEU A 15 -2.32 -7.81 -10.01
CA LEU A 15 -2.07 -7.79 -8.57
C LEU A 15 -0.94 -6.82 -8.19
N ILE A 16 0.18 -6.85 -8.92
CA ILE A 16 1.32 -5.94 -8.69
C ILE A 16 0.87 -4.48 -8.89
N ASN A 17 0.09 -4.20 -9.93
CA ASN A 17 -0.42 -2.86 -10.19
C ASN A 17 -1.37 -2.39 -9.08
N ALA A 18 -2.28 -3.25 -8.62
CA ALA A 18 -3.20 -2.94 -7.53
C ALA A 18 -2.44 -2.65 -6.22
N ILE A 19 -1.46 -3.48 -5.88
CA ILE A 19 -0.57 -3.28 -4.72
C ILE A 19 0.20 -1.97 -4.83
N SER A 20 0.81 -1.71 -5.99
CA SER A 20 1.59 -0.50 -6.23
C SER A 20 0.74 0.76 -6.09
N MET A 21 -0.47 0.75 -6.65
CA MET A 21 -1.41 1.86 -6.55
C MET A 21 -1.79 2.12 -5.09
N TRP A 22 -2.08 1.05 -4.34
CA TRP A 22 -2.43 1.16 -2.93
C TRP A 22 -1.27 1.72 -2.11
N ASN A 23 -0.06 1.22 -2.33
CA ASN A 23 1.17 1.72 -1.70
C ASN A 23 1.40 3.20 -2.00
N ILE A 24 1.21 3.65 -3.24
CA ILE A 24 1.38 5.06 -3.64
C ILE A 24 0.39 5.97 -2.91
N ILE A 25 -0.89 5.58 -2.82
CA ILE A 25 -1.91 6.39 -2.14
C ILE A 25 -1.58 6.53 -0.65
N TYR A 26 -1.26 5.42 0.03
CA TYR A 26 -0.94 5.45 1.46
C TYR A 26 0.36 6.19 1.76
N LEU A 27 1.39 6.01 0.93
CA LEU A 27 2.65 6.71 1.07
C LEU A 27 2.45 8.22 0.89
N SER A 28 1.64 8.64 -0.09
CA SER A 28 1.29 10.05 -0.31
C SER A 28 0.64 10.68 0.92
N GLU A 29 -0.33 10.00 1.53
CA GLU A 29 -0.95 10.50 2.76
C GLU A 29 0.00 10.48 3.97
N ALA A 30 0.85 9.46 4.09
CA ALA A 30 1.87 9.39 5.13
C ALA A 30 2.86 10.57 5.03
N ILE A 31 3.32 10.89 3.81
CA ILE A 31 4.20 12.03 3.56
C ILE A 31 3.50 13.35 3.91
N LYS A 32 2.24 13.52 3.51
CA LYS A 32 1.45 14.71 3.87
C LYS A 32 1.32 14.86 5.39
N ALA A 33 1.10 13.77 6.11
CA ALA A 33 1.05 13.78 7.57
C ALA A 33 2.42 14.10 8.19
N LEU A 34 3.51 13.56 7.63
CA LEU A 34 4.87 13.76 8.11
C LEU A 34 5.34 15.21 7.90
N LYS A 35 5.09 15.78 6.73
CA LYS A 35 5.36 17.20 6.39
C LYS A 35 4.68 18.19 7.34
N LYS A 36 3.59 17.80 7.99
CA LYS A 36 2.91 18.64 9.00
C LYS A 36 3.59 18.60 10.37
N LYS A 37 4.38 17.56 10.65
CA LYS A 37 5.05 17.35 11.95
C LYS A 37 6.50 17.80 11.94
N GLU A 38 7.20 17.62 10.82
CA GLU A 38 8.65 17.89 10.72
C GLU A 38 9.08 18.34 9.32
N GLN A 39 10.31 18.86 9.22
CA GLN A 39 10.94 19.12 7.92
C GLN A 39 11.21 17.79 7.23
N PHE A 40 10.60 17.60 6.06
CA PHE A 40 10.70 16.38 5.27
C PHE A 40 11.51 16.64 4.01
N ASP A 41 12.55 15.83 3.78
CA ASP A 41 13.33 15.85 2.55
C ASP A 41 12.67 14.96 1.48
N GLU A 42 12.21 15.58 0.40
CA GLU A 42 11.58 14.88 -0.72
C GLU A 42 12.55 13.99 -1.51
N GLU A 43 13.86 14.22 -1.41
CA GLU A 43 14.87 13.39 -2.08
C GLU A 43 14.86 11.95 -1.54
N LEU A 44 14.45 11.75 -0.29
CA LEU A 44 14.32 10.42 0.32
C LEU A 44 13.28 9.54 -0.37
N LEU A 45 12.30 10.13 -1.05
CA LEU A 45 11.25 9.39 -1.77
C LEU A 45 11.79 8.56 -2.92
N LYS A 46 12.91 8.97 -3.53
CA LYS A 46 13.56 8.26 -4.65
C LYS A 46 14.10 6.89 -4.24
N HIS A 47 14.28 6.66 -2.94
CA HIS A 47 14.79 5.41 -2.39
C HIS A 47 13.68 4.46 -1.93
N ILE A 48 12.41 4.84 -2.07
CA ILE A 48 11.28 4.00 -1.66
C ILE A 48 10.83 3.13 -2.82
N SER A 49 10.91 1.81 -2.65
CA SER A 49 10.31 0.87 -3.60
C SER A 49 8.77 1.00 -3.58
N PRO A 50 8.12 1.19 -4.74
CA PRO A 50 6.66 1.24 -4.84
C PRO A 50 6.01 -0.13 -4.55
N VAL A 51 6.77 -1.22 -4.67
CA VAL A 51 6.34 -2.60 -4.41
C VAL A 51 7.01 -3.11 -3.14
N ARG A 52 7.13 -2.30 -2.08
CA ARG A 52 7.56 -2.86 -0.81
C ARG A 52 6.47 -3.87 -0.38
N TRP A 53 6.84 -5.13 -0.23
CA TRP A 53 5.92 -6.25 -0.05
C TRP A 53 5.96 -6.82 1.37
N GLU A 54 6.90 -6.36 2.21
CA GLU A 54 7.11 -6.81 3.58
C GLU A 54 5.88 -6.61 4.48
N HIS A 55 5.01 -5.66 4.16
CA HIS A 55 3.76 -5.39 4.89
C HIS A 55 2.52 -6.08 4.31
N ILE A 56 2.64 -6.86 3.23
CA ILE A 56 1.52 -7.51 2.55
C ILE A 56 1.58 -9.02 2.80
N ASN A 57 0.56 -9.57 3.45
CA ASN A 57 0.48 -11.01 3.69
C ASN A 57 -0.02 -11.77 2.44
N PHE A 58 0.90 -12.26 1.61
CA PHE A 58 0.56 -13.06 0.43
C PHE A 58 -0.01 -14.45 0.75
N LEU A 59 0.14 -14.94 1.99
CA LEU A 59 -0.43 -16.23 2.42
C LEU A 59 -1.94 -16.14 2.70
N GLY A 60 -2.52 -14.93 2.66
CA GLY A 60 -3.98 -14.74 2.73
C GLY A 60 -4.55 -14.79 4.14
N GLU A 61 -3.71 -14.88 5.17
CA GLU A 61 -4.18 -14.84 6.56
C GLU A 61 -4.43 -13.39 6.99
N TYR A 62 -5.69 -12.97 6.88
CA TYR A 62 -6.15 -11.65 7.31
C TYR A 62 -7.15 -11.78 8.46
N ARG A 63 -6.89 -11.07 9.55
CA ARG A 63 -7.83 -10.94 10.67
C ARG A 63 -8.45 -9.55 10.65
N PHE A 64 -9.63 -9.44 10.05
CA PHE A 64 -10.41 -8.20 10.09
C PHE A 64 -11.17 -8.12 11.41
N SER A 65 -10.76 -7.23 12.30
CA SER A 65 -11.61 -6.78 13.41
C SER A 65 -12.81 -6.03 12.83
N LYS A 66 -14.03 -6.31 13.30
CA LYS A 66 -15.27 -5.62 12.91
C LYS A 66 -15.26 -4.16 13.39
N ARG A 67 -14.39 -3.33 12.83
CA ARG A 67 -14.48 -1.86 12.92
C ARG A 67 -15.57 -1.42 11.95
N GLU A 68 -16.34 -0.41 12.35
CA GLU A 68 -17.39 0.18 11.51
C GLU A 68 -16.85 0.42 10.10
N SER A 69 -17.62 -0.02 9.10
CA SER A 69 -17.24 0.08 7.69
C SER A 69 -17.00 1.54 7.36
N ALA A 70 -15.73 1.90 7.25
CA ALA A 70 -15.34 3.20 6.77
C ALA A 70 -15.81 3.31 5.29
N PRO A 71 -16.26 4.48 4.81
CA PRO A 71 -16.65 4.67 3.41
C PRO A 71 -15.58 4.14 2.45
N VAL A 72 -15.98 3.65 1.27
CA VAL A 72 -15.04 3.07 0.28
C VAL A 72 -13.88 4.01 -0.07
N ASP A 73 -14.09 5.32 0.05
CA ASP A 73 -13.10 6.36 -0.24
C ASP A 73 -12.26 6.78 0.98
N SER A 74 -12.49 6.17 2.14
CA SER A 74 -11.74 6.49 3.35
C SER A 74 -10.52 5.60 3.49
N LEU A 75 -9.36 6.25 3.56
CA LEU A 75 -8.11 5.56 3.85
C LEU A 75 -8.09 5.14 5.31
N GLN A 76 -7.56 3.95 5.57
CA GLN A 76 -7.38 3.47 6.93
C GLN A 76 -6.50 4.49 7.68
N PRO A 77 -6.88 4.89 8.90
CA PRO A 77 -6.11 5.84 9.67
C PRO A 77 -4.65 5.41 9.77
N LEU A 78 -3.73 6.33 9.52
CA LEU A 78 -2.32 6.10 9.78
C LEU A 78 -2.17 5.89 11.29
N GLU A 79 -1.67 4.72 11.69
CA GLU A 79 -1.32 4.43 13.09
C GLU A 79 -0.10 5.30 13.44
N THR A 80 -0.34 6.56 13.80
CA THR A 80 0.71 7.42 14.34
C THR A 80 0.89 7.04 15.79
N THR A 81 1.94 6.25 16.10
CA THR A 81 2.36 6.03 17.48
C THR A 81 2.46 7.39 18.18
N LYS A 82 1.57 7.65 19.13
CA LYS A 82 1.74 8.75 20.08
C LYS A 82 2.91 8.37 20.98
N GLN A 83 3.91 9.25 21.03
CA GLN A 83 4.96 9.23 22.04
C GLN A 83 4.37 9.26 23.44
#